data_AF-A0A958TDX1-F1
#
_entry.id   AF-A0A958TDX1-F1
#
_cell.length_a   1.000
_cell.length_b   1.000
_cell.length_c   1.000
_cell.angle_alpha   90.00
_cell.angle_beta   90.00
_cell.angle_gamma   90.00
#
_symmetry.space_group_name_H-M   'P 1'
#
loop_
_entity.id
_entity.type
_entity.pdbx_description
1 polymer ?
#
loop_
_entity_poly.entity_id
_entity_poly.type
_entity_poly.pdbx_seq_one_letter_code
_entity_poly.pdbx_strand_id
1 'polypeptide(L)'
;MTEKVTTLQFDFGKTEIHESYMVMVFNEGVSVALAHNNFLTELATKYFPKKRFGYISHRLNSYSVDPHVYTQTSKIENLAAFAIVSQNTMNFSNAQIEKLFLKKPFRTFKKMEKAVKWIESEIDKG
;
A
#
# COMPACT_ATOMS: atom_id res chain seq x y z
N MET A 1 -9.49 5.41 -22.96
CA MET A 1 -9.73 4.00 -22.56
C MET A 1 -9.77 3.99 -21.06
N THR A 2 -10.90 3.65 -20.44
CA THR A 2 -11.02 3.59 -18.98
C THR A 2 -10.32 2.33 -18.53
N GLU A 3 -9.22 2.45 -17.77
CA GLU A 3 -8.57 1.30 -17.16
C GLU A 3 -9.59 0.50 -16.33
N LYS A 4 -9.56 -0.82 -16.46
CA LYS A 4 -10.47 -1.70 -15.72
C LYS A 4 -9.99 -1.78 -14.27
N VAL A 5 -10.57 -0.95 -13.41
CA VAL A 5 -10.31 -0.96 -11.97
C VAL A 5 -11.26 -1.96 -11.29
N THR A 6 -10.71 -2.85 -10.46
CA THR A 6 -11.52 -3.72 -9.58
C THR A 6 -11.56 -3.10 -8.19
N THR A 7 -12.75 -2.79 -7.68
CA THR A 7 -12.91 -2.26 -6.32
C THR A 7 -13.42 -3.35 -5.39
N LEU A 8 -12.78 -3.48 -4.24
CA LEU A 8 -13.15 -4.41 -3.16
C LEU A 8 -13.48 -3.61 -1.91
N GLN A 9 -14.61 -3.95 -1.29
CA GLN A 9 -15.08 -3.33 -0.05
C GLN A 9 -14.91 -4.30 1.11
N PHE A 10 -14.31 -3.80 2.19
CA PHE A 10 -14.15 -4.49 3.47
C PHE A 10 -14.83 -3.64 4.57
N ASP A 11 -15.01 -4.24 5.73
CA ASP A 11 -15.46 -3.57 6.95
C ASP A 11 -14.43 -2.55 7.47
N PHE A 12 -13.13 -2.80 7.25
CA PHE A 12 -12.03 -1.92 7.64
C PHE A 12 -11.58 -0.92 6.57
N GLY A 13 -12.13 -0.97 5.35
CA GLY A 13 -11.73 -0.04 4.28
C GLY A 13 -12.08 -0.51 2.89
N LYS A 14 -11.48 0.14 1.88
CA LYS A 14 -11.65 -0.22 0.47
C LYS A 14 -10.30 -0.35 -0.23
N THR A 15 -10.22 -1.28 -1.18
CA THR A 15 -9.07 -1.44 -2.06
C THR A 15 -9.47 -1.29 -3.51
N GLU A 16 -8.69 -0.53 -4.26
CA GLU A 16 -8.78 -0.43 -5.72
C GLU A 16 -7.58 -1.17 -6.32
N ILE A 17 -7.87 -2.13 -7.20
CA ILE A 17 -6.86 -2.94 -7.90
C ILE A 17 -6.74 -2.42 -9.32
N HIS A 18 -5.52 -1.99 -9.66
CA HIS A 18 -5.11 -1.56 -10.99
C HIS A 18 -4.21 -2.62 -11.61
N GLU A 19 -3.79 -2.40 -12.86
CA GLU A 19 -3.00 -3.37 -13.62
C GLU A 19 -1.66 -3.75 -12.96
N SER A 20 -0.98 -2.79 -12.32
CA SER A 20 0.37 -2.97 -11.75
C SER A 20 0.49 -2.50 -10.30
N TYR A 21 -0.59 -1.98 -9.72
CA TYR A 21 -0.60 -1.53 -8.33
C TYR A 21 -1.98 -1.67 -7.70
N MET A 22 -2.02 -1.62 -6.37
CA MET A 22 -3.27 -1.48 -5.63
C MET A 22 -3.23 -0.27 -4.70
N VAL A 23 -4.40 0.32 -4.46
CA VAL A 23 -4.58 1.47 -3.57
C VAL A 23 -5.49 1.07 -2.42
N MET A 24 -5.02 1.19 -1.19
CA MET A 24 -5.78 0.90 0.02
C MET A 24 -6.15 2.19 0.75
N VAL A 25 -7.44 2.35 1.08
CA VAL A 25 -7.97 3.39 1.95
C VAL A 25 -8.61 2.71 3.15
N PHE A 26 -8.04 2.88 4.35
CA PHE A 26 -8.63 2.41 5.60
C PHE A 26 -9.72 3.36 6.09
N ASN A 27 -10.72 2.83 6.78
CA ASN A 27 -11.76 3.62 7.45
C ASN A 27 -11.18 4.38 8.66
N GLU A 28 -11.85 5.47 9.05
CA GLU A 28 -11.53 6.24 10.25
C GLU A 28 -11.55 5.34 11.50
N GLY A 29 -10.57 5.49 12.38
CA GLY A 29 -10.49 4.79 13.68
C GLY A 29 -10.02 3.34 13.62
N VAL A 30 -9.75 2.79 12.43
CA VAL A 30 -9.25 1.42 12.29
C VAL A 30 -7.88 1.26 12.96
N SER A 31 -7.66 0.11 13.59
CA SER A 31 -6.35 -0.29 14.10
C SER A 31 -5.78 -1.40 13.21
N VAL A 32 -4.87 -1.02 12.30
CA VAL A 32 -4.29 -1.95 11.32
C VAL A 32 -3.28 -2.85 12.01
N ALA A 33 -3.67 -4.10 12.23
CA ALA A 33 -2.86 -5.18 12.82
C ALA A 33 -2.51 -6.28 11.81
N LEU A 34 -1.73 -7.28 12.25
CA LEU A 34 -1.25 -8.41 11.43
C LEU A 34 -2.34 -9.15 10.65
N ALA A 35 -3.55 -9.30 11.22
CA ALA A 35 -4.68 -9.94 10.53
C ALA A 35 -5.01 -9.27 9.18
N HIS A 36 -4.77 -7.96 9.07
CA HIS A 36 -5.01 -7.21 7.83
C HIS A 36 -3.96 -7.51 6.75
N ASN A 37 -2.77 -7.98 7.14
CA ASN A 37 -1.69 -8.34 6.20
C ASN A 37 -2.02 -9.60 5.39
N ASN A 38 -2.81 -10.52 5.97
CA ASN A 38 -3.29 -11.69 5.27
C ASN A 38 -4.07 -11.29 4.02
N PHE A 39 -4.95 -10.28 4.12
CA PHE A 39 -5.66 -9.74 2.96
C PHE A 39 -4.70 -9.17 1.92
N LEU A 40 -3.69 -8.41 2.31
CA LEU A 40 -2.70 -7.88 1.36
C LEU A 40 -1.99 -9.01 0.60
N THR A 41 -1.61 -10.08 1.31
CA THR A 41 -0.97 -11.26 0.72
C THR A 41 -1.93 -12.00 -0.23
N GLU A 42 -3.18 -12.22 0.17
CA GLU A 42 -4.20 -12.84 -0.67
C GLU A 42 -4.48 -12.03 -1.95
N LEU A 43 -4.60 -10.70 -1.82
CA LEU A 43 -4.77 -9.81 -2.96
C LEU A 43 -3.56 -9.83 -3.89
N ALA A 44 -2.34 -9.86 -3.33
CA ALA A 44 -1.11 -10.01 -4.12
C ALA A 44 -1.11 -11.31 -4.93
N THR A 45 -1.46 -12.44 -4.31
CA THR A 45 -1.53 -13.74 -4.98
C THR A 45 -2.63 -13.78 -6.04
N LYS A 46 -3.81 -13.21 -5.75
CA LYS A 46 -4.97 -13.27 -6.63
C LYS A 46 -4.86 -12.34 -7.84
N TYR A 47 -4.41 -11.11 -7.64
CA TYR A 47 -4.44 -10.07 -8.67
C TYR A 47 -3.10 -9.82 -9.34
N PHE A 48 -1.99 -10.22 -8.71
CA PHE A 48 -0.64 -10.04 -9.23
C PHE A 48 0.15 -11.36 -9.29
N PRO A 49 -0.43 -12.47 -9.78
CA PRO A 49 0.25 -13.77 -9.78
C PRO A 49 1.53 -13.71 -10.61
N LYS A 50 2.68 -13.91 -9.96
CA LYS A 50 4.02 -13.85 -10.59
C LYS A 50 4.34 -12.51 -11.27
N LYS A 51 3.56 -11.45 -11.00
CA LYS A 51 3.77 -10.10 -11.52
C LYS A 51 4.25 -9.19 -10.40
N ARG A 52 5.29 -8.39 -10.67
CA ARG A 52 5.72 -7.31 -9.78
C ARG A 52 4.59 -6.28 -9.66
N PHE A 53 4.31 -5.83 -8.43
CA PHE A 53 3.27 -4.83 -8.20
C PHE A 53 3.66 -3.82 -7.13
N GLY A 54 3.00 -2.66 -7.16
CA GLY A 54 3.12 -1.65 -6.11
C GLY A 54 1.93 -1.63 -5.16
N TYR A 55 2.19 -1.22 -3.93
CA TYR A 55 1.14 -0.96 -2.95
C TYR A 55 1.12 0.52 -2.56
N ILE A 56 -0.05 1.15 -2.60
CA ILE A 56 -0.25 2.54 -2.19
C ILE A 56 -1.21 2.58 -1.01
N SER A 57 -0.72 3.00 0.15
CA SER A 57 -1.56 3.35 1.29
C SER A 57 -2.02 4.80 1.15
N HIS A 58 -3.29 5.01 0.82
CA HIS A 58 -3.89 6.33 0.69
C HIS A 58 -4.57 6.74 2.00
N ARG A 59 -3.83 7.50 2.81
CA ARG A 59 -4.23 7.91 4.17
C ARG A 59 -5.05 9.19 4.14
N LEU A 60 -6.33 9.02 3.82
CA LEU A 60 -7.36 10.06 3.87
C LEU A 60 -7.92 10.26 5.28
N ASN A 61 -8.03 9.17 6.05
CA ASN A 61 -8.66 9.14 7.38
C ASN A 61 -7.60 9.01 8.49
N SER A 62 -8.00 9.30 9.72
CA SER A 62 -7.16 9.06 10.91
C SER A 62 -7.30 7.60 11.35
N TYR A 63 -6.18 6.88 11.46
CA TYR A 63 -6.14 5.47 11.88
C TYR A 63 -4.74 5.12 12.42
N SER A 64 -4.61 3.99 13.12
CA SER A 64 -3.34 3.52 13.68
C SER A 64 -2.81 2.30 12.94
N VAL A 65 -1.50 2.11 12.94
CA VAL A 65 -0.83 0.95 12.35
C VAL A 65 0.11 0.33 13.35
N ASP A 66 -0.05 -0.97 13.58
CA ASP A 66 0.95 -1.77 14.28
C ASP A 66 2.22 -1.87 13.40
N PRO A 67 3.40 -1.39 13.86
CA PRO A 67 4.64 -1.45 13.09
C PRO A 67 5.01 -2.87 12.62
N HIS A 68 4.55 -3.91 13.31
CA HIS A 68 4.83 -5.30 12.94
C HIS A 68 4.22 -5.70 11.59
N VAL A 69 3.18 -4.98 11.14
CA VAL A 69 2.56 -5.16 9.82
C VAL A 69 3.59 -4.96 8.70
N TYR A 70 4.48 -3.97 8.81
CA TYR A 70 5.51 -3.70 7.79
C TYR A 70 6.52 -4.83 7.64
N THR A 71 6.81 -5.53 8.75
CA THR A 71 7.69 -6.70 8.73
C THR A 71 7.05 -7.84 7.94
N GLN A 72 5.74 -8.07 8.09
CA GLN A 72 5.03 -9.08 7.28
C GLN A 72 4.88 -8.65 5.82
N THR A 73 4.54 -7.38 5.56
CA THR A 73 4.48 -6.83 4.19
C THR A 73 5.78 -7.05 3.42
N SER A 74 6.92 -6.96 4.10
CA SER A 74 8.24 -7.20 3.50
C SER A 74 8.43 -8.62 2.96
N LYS A 75 7.66 -9.59 3.46
CA LYS A 75 7.72 -11.00 3.02
C LYS A 75 7.00 -11.25 1.70
N ILE A 76 6.21 -10.29 1.20
CA ILE A 76 5.56 -10.41 -0.10
C ILE A 76 6.63 -10.24 -1.18
N GLU A 77 6.99 -11.34 -1.84
CA GLU A 77 8.15 -11.38 -2.74
C GLU A 77 7.98 -10.45 -3.95
N ASN A 78 6.83 -10.51 -4.61
CA ASN A 78 6.51 -9.72 -5.80
C ASN A 78 6.08 -8.27 -5.51
N LEU A 79 6.06 -7.84 -4.24
CA LEU A 79 5.88 -6.43 -3.91
C LEU A 79 7.17 -5.67 -4.30
N ALA A 80 7.05 -4.83 -5.34
CA ALA A 80 8.15 -4.04 -5.88
C ALA A 80 8.41 -2.77 -5.07
N ALA A 81 7.34 -2.10 -4.63
CA ALA A 81 7.45 -0.84 -3.90
C ALA A 81 6.19 -0.53 -3.08
N PHE A 82 6.38 0.27 -2.02
CA PHE A 82 5.34 0.70 -1.11
C PHE A 82 5.30 2.23 -1.03
N ALA A 83 4.17 2.83 -1.34
CA ALA A 83 3.96 4.26 -1.25
C ALA A 83 2.94 4.61 -0.15
N ILE A 84 3.13 5.76 0.49
CA ILE A 84 2.10 6.41 1.31
C ILE A 84 1.71 7.72 0.64
N VAL A 85 0.40 7.92 0.44
CA VAL A 85 -0.15 9.20 -0.01
C VAL A 85 -0.96 9.80 1.13
N SER A 86 -0.60 11.02 1.55
CA SER A 86 -1.37 11.77 2.56
C SER A 86 -1.15 13.28 2.41
N GLN A 87 -2.11 14.08 2.83
CA GLN A 87 -1.92 15.54 2.98
C GLN A 87 -1.40 15.91 4.37
N ASN A 88 -1.55 15.02 5.37
CA ASN A 88 -1.17 15.28 6.75
C ASN A 88 0.32 14.99 6.97
N THR A 89 1.07 16.00 7.39
CA THR A 89 2.52 15.88 7.64
C THR A 89 2.85 14.99 8.84
N MET A 90 1.95 14.85 9.82
CA MET A 90 2.16 13.92 10.95
C MET A 90 2.19 12.46 10.50
N ASN A 91 1.42 12.12 9.47
CA ASN A 91 1.47 10.79 8.87
C ASN A 91 2.85 10.50 8.25
N PHE A 92 3.60 11.53 7.81
CA PHE A 92 4.95 11.34 7.31
C PHE A 92 5.97 11.10 8.42
N SER A 93 5.82 11.76 9.58
CA SER A 93 6.67 11.52 10.74
C SER A 93 6.52 10.09 11.26
N ASN A 94 5.29 9.59 11.39
CA ASN A 94 5.03 8.20 11.77
C ASN A 94 5.57 7.23 10.71
N ALA A 95 5.36 7.53 9.44
CA ALA A 95 5.89 6.76 8.32
C ALA A 95 7.43 6.62 8.32
N GLN A 96 8.18 7.58 8.88
CA GLN A 96 9.64 7.44 8.98
C GLN A 96 10.06 6.35 9.97
N ILE A 97 9.30 6.19 11.06
CA ILE A 97 9.51 5.09 12.02
C ILE A 97 9.08 3.77 11.38
N GLU A 98 7.92 3.76 10.72
CA GLU A 98 7.37 2.59 10.03
C GLU A 98 8.33 2.04 8.95
N LYS A 99 9.02 2.93 8.20
CA LYS A 99 10.00 2.55 7.17
C LYS A 99 11.11 1.64 7.71
N LEU A 100 11.49 1.77 8.98
CA LEU A 100 12.54 0.95 9.59
C LEU A 100 12.21 -0.54 9.57
N PHE A 101 10.92 -0.89 9.53
CA PHE A 101 10.43 -2.27 9.54
C PHE A 101 10.10 -2.79 8.12
N LEU A 102 10.16 -1.93 7.10
CA LEU A 102 9.86 -2.29 5.73
C LEU A 102 11.15 -2.47 4.91
N LYS A 103 11.41 -3.72 4.49
CA LYS A 103 12.58 -4.09 3.67
C LYS A 103 12.28 -4.03 2.17
N LYS A 104 11.48 -3.06 1.76
CA LYS A 104 11.07 -2.81 0.37
C LYS A 104 11.26 -1.32 0.05
N PRO A 105 11.44 -0.93 -1.23
CA PRO A 105 11.43 0.47 -1.63
C PRO A 105 10.21 1.19 -1.07
N PHE A 106 10.45 2.31 -0.39
CA PHE A 106 9.43 3.05 0.36
C PHE A 106 9.54 4.55 0.13
N ARG A 107 8.41 5.19 -0.15
CA ARG A 107 8.36 6.65 -0.30
C ARG A 107 6.99 7.23 0.06
N THR A 108 7.00 8.47 0.58
CA THR A 108 5.79 9.21 0.89
C THR A 108 5.53 10.33 -0.13
N PHE A 109 4.26 10.63 -0.38
CA PHE A 109 3.81 11.60 -1.37
C PHE A 109 2.61 12.40 -0.85
N LYS A 110 2.47 13.63 -1.35
CA LYS A 110 1.26 14.46 -1.16
C LYS A 110 0.24 14.32 -2.29
N LYS A 111 0.60 13.69 -3.41
CA LYS A 111 -0.22 13.60 -4.63
C LYS A 111 -0.19 12.17 -5.16
N MET A 112 -1.37 11.63 -5.48
CA MET A 112 -1.53 10.25 -5.95
C MET A 112 -0.77 10.01 -7.25
N GLU A 113 -0.83 10.96 -8.18
CA GLU A 113 -0.19 10.85 -9.50
C GLU A 113 1.33 10.73 -9.39
N LYS A 114 1.93 11.35 -8.37
CA LYS A 114 3.38 11.21 -8.11
C LYS A 114 3.73 9.86 -7.50
N ALA A 115 2.85 9.30 -6.67
CA ALA A 115 3.04 7.99 -6.08
C ALA A 115 2.95 6.89 -7.15
N VAL A 116 1.93 6.96 -8.02
CA VAL A 116 1.75 6.02 -9.14
C VAL A 116 2.97 6.02 -10.06
N LYS A 117 3.40 7.19 -10.54
CA LYS A 117 4.60 7.30 -11.39
C LYS A 117 5.86 6.70 -10.76
N TRP A 118 6.03 6.90 -9.45
CA TRP A 118 7.17 6.33 -8.75
C TRP A 118 7.05 4.80 -8.63
N ILE A 119 5.87 4.29 -8.26
CA ILE A 119 5.59 2.85 -8.21
C ILE A 119 5.91 2.18 -9.54
N GLU A 120 5.42 2.73 -10.66
CA GLU A 120 5.69 2.21 -12.01
C GLU A 120 7.20 2.15 -12.27
N SER A 121 7.93 3.22 -11.97
CA SER A 121 9.40 3.21 -12.12
C SER A 121 10.13 2.21 -11.21
N GLU A 122 9.59 1.83 -10.05
CA GLU A 122 10.19 0.78 -9.20
C GLU A 122 9.84 -0.63 -9.69
N ILE A 123 8.71 -0.78 -10.38
CA ILE A 123 8.32 -2.03 -11.03
C ILE A 123 9.28 -2.30 -12.19
N ASP A 124 9.53 -1.31 -13.05
CA ASP A 124 10.38 -1.42 -14.25
C ASP A 124 11.87 -1.71 -13.97
N LYS A 125 12.33 -1.52 -12.73
CA LYS A 125 13.73 -1.76 -12.34
C LYS A 125 14.12 -3.22 -12.15
N GLY A 126 13.15 -4.13 -12.00
CA GLY A 126 13.44 -5.53 -11.67
C GLY A 126 12.71 -6.49 -12.57
#